data_AF-A0A4Y7JD92-F1
#
_entry.id   AF-A0A4Y7JD92-F1
#
_cell.length_a   1.000
_cell.length_b   1.000
_cell.length_c   1.000
_cell.angle_alpha   90.00
_cell.angle_beta   90.00
_cell.angle_gamma   90.00
#
_symmetry.space_group_name_H-M   'P 1'
#
loop_
_entity.id
_entity.type
_entity.pdbx_description
1 polymer ?
#
loop_
_entity_poly.entity_id
_entity_poly.type
_entity_poly.pdbx_seq_one_letter_code
_entity_poly.pdbx_strand_id
1 'polypeptide(L)'
;MAHYSLENCSPLSNVDFEMTLEGGGRDENAEAYLKLPSEQKEVYAKRMLKFLRAVSMVKRMKISIGFLEGSLWFLKVVSRAPDLSDCQPLRLSNLQTLMLGMWSTRGCLRAIAFLLSISPNITKLFVKSKESNLADVGDDWEAGLSLPGILSHLKYVHIREAEGCDAELKLLSFLLKSAKVLKQVVLHPRSTIDSPDRVRRQFGSKLRALPRASSHIIMRWPATKSAYLIK
;
A
#
# COMPACT_ATOMS: atom_id res chain seq x y z
N MET A 1 9.33 -25.77 -9.81
CA MET A 1 10.06 -24.62 -10.37
C MET A 1 9.24 -24.08 -11.54
N ALA A 2 8.43 -23.03 -11.33
CA ALA A 2 7.54 -22.50 -12.38
C ALA A 2 8.18 -21.29 -13.08
N HIS A 3 8.34 -21.37 -14.40
CA HIS A 3 8.75 -20.27 -15.28
C HIS A 3 7.49 -19.58 -15.82
N TYR A 4 7.20 -18.37 -15.33
CA TYR A 4 6.19 -17.49 -15.92
C TYR A 4 6.90 -16.30 -16.55
N SER A 5 6.80 -16.13 -17.88
CA SER A 5 7.14 -14.87 -18.55
C SER A 5 5.85 -14.16 -18.96
N LEU A 6 5.54 -13.08 -18.26
CA LEU A 6 4.55 -12.09 -18.71
C LEU A 6 5.35 -11.01 -19.42
N GLU A 7 5.51 -11.12 -20.73
CA GLU A 7 6.04 -10.02 -21.55
C GLU A 7 4.88 -9.34 -22.26
N ASN A 8 4.68 -8.07 -21.91
CA ASN A 8 3.85 -7.10 -22.62
C ASN A 8 2.35 -7.46 -22.77
N CYS A 9 1.61 -7.39 -21.66
CA CYS A 9 0.16 -7.62 -21.69
C CYS A 9 -0.61 -6.39 -22.19
N SER A 10 -0.63 -6.17 -23.50
CA SER A 10 -1.56 -5.22 -24.12
C SER A 10 -2.80 -5.94 -24.66
N PRO A 11 -4.05 -5.47 -24.41
CA PRO A 11 -4.47 -4.31 -23.65
C PRO A 11 -5.17 -4.74 -22.35
N LEU A 12 -4.41 -5.20 -21.34
CA LEU A 12 -5.02 -5.46 -20.04
C LEU A 12 -5.27 -4.13 -19.34
N SER A 13 -6.54 -3.73 -19.24
CA SER A 13 -6.94 -2.56 -18.42
C SER A 13 -6.76 -2.82 -16.92
N ASN A 14 -6.73 -4.10 -16.53
CA ASN A 14 -6.72 -4.60 -15.16
C ASN A 14 -5.70 -5.72 -15.01
N VAL A 15 -5.01 -5.75 -13.88
CA VAL A 15 -4.22 -6.92 -13.46
C VAL A 15 -4.46 -7.21 -11.98
N ASP A 16 -4.44 -8.50 -11.62
CA ASP A 16 -4.49 -8.98 -10.25
C ASP A 16 -3.26 -9.86 -10.00
N PHE A 17 -2.44 -9.46 -9.02
CA PHE A 17 -1.26 -10.21 -8.59
C PHE A 17 -1.55 -10.90 -7.26
N GLU A 18 -1.82 -12.19 -7.36
CA GLU A 18 -1.93 -13.07 -6.21
C GLU A 18 -0.60 -13.78 -5.94
N MET A 19 -0.15 -13.72 -4.70
CA MET A 19 0.98 -14.47 -4.19
C MET A 19 0.58 -15.07 -2.86
N THR A 20 0.80 -16.36 -2.75
CA THR A 20 0.58 -17.18 -1.56
C THR A 20 1.77 -18.12 -1.39
N LEU A 21 2.16 -18.42 -0.16
CA LEU A 21 3.19 -19.43 0.12
C LEU A 21 2.62 -20.84 -0.16
N GLU A 22 3.40 -21.69 -0.84
CA GLU A 22 3.04 -23.10 -1.01
C GLU A 22 2.93 -23.79 0.36
N GLY A 23 1.79 -24.42 0.64
CA GLY A 23 1.49 -25.00 1.97
C GLY A 23 0.99 -24.00 3.02
N GLY A 24 0.92 -22.71 2.69
CA GLY A 24 0.29 -21.67 3.52
C GLY A 24 -1.23 -21.77 3.44
N GLY A 25 -1.85 -22.45 4.41
CA GLY A 25 -3.30 -22.45 4.60
C GLY A 25 -3.82 -21.13 5.15
N ARG A 26 -4.93 -21.19 5.92
CA ARG A 26 -5.58 -20.05 6.59
C ARG A 26 -4.70 -19.26 7.59
N ASP A 27 -3.48 -19.73 7.86
CA ASP A 27 -2.57 -19.21 8.88
C ASP A 27 -1.39 -18.41 8.28
N GLU A 28 -1.43 -18.10 6.98
CA GLU A 28 -0.42 -17.26 6.35
C GLU A 28 -0.38 -15.86 6.99
N ASN A 29 0.79 -15.49 7.51
CA ASN A 29 1.02 -14.25 8.25
C ASN A 29 2.33 -13.57 7.84
N ALA A 30 2.54 -12.35 8.31
CA ALA A 30 3.74 -11.57 7.99
C ALA A 30 5.05 -12.29 8.36
N GLU A 31 5.06 -13.04 9.47
CA GLU A 31 6.27 -13.76 9.91
C GLU A 31 6.69 -14.86 8.95
N ALA A 32 5.73 -15.53 8.29
CA ALA A 32 6.03 -16.58 7.34
C ALA A 32 6.90 -16.04 6.17
N TYR A 33 6.63 -14.83 5.70
CA TYR A 33 7.43 -14.16 4.66
C TYR A 33 8.79 -13.70 5.17
N LEU A 34 8.87 -13.29 6.44
CA LEU A 34 10.14 -12.91 7.07
C LEU A 34 11.08 -14.10 7.25
N LYS A 35 10.54 -15.31 7.43
CA LYS A 35 11.31 -16.56 7.60
C LYS A 35 11.87 -17.13 6.29
N LEU A 36 11.51 -16.59 5.13
CA LEU A 36 12.06 -17.05 3.85
C LEU A 36 13.59 -16.86 3.77
N PRO A 37 14.33 -17.79 3.15
CA PRO A 37 15.76 -17.62 2.87
C PRO A 37 16.05 -16.36 2.03
N SER A 38 17.23 -15.76 2.21
CA SER A 38 17.68 -14.56 1.49
C SER A 38 17.66 -14.74 -0.03
N GLU A 39 18.09 -15.91 -0.50
CA GLU A 39 18.21 -16.23 -1.92
C GLU A 39 16.83 -16.28 -2.58
N GLN A 40 15.85 -16.86 -1.88
CA GLN A 40 14.46 -16.90 -2.33
C GLN A 40 13.84 -15.50 -2.37
N LYS A 41 14.12 -14.67 -1.36
CA LYS A 41 13.67 -13.28 -1.30
C LYS A 41 14.20 -12.44 -2.47
N GLU A 42 15.45 -12.64 -2.87
CA GLU A 42 16.03 -11.93 -4.03
C GLU A 42 15.42 -12.37 -5.35
N VAL A 43 15.27 -13.68 -5.57
CA VAL A 43 14.60 -14.22 -6.77
C VAL A 43 13.18 -13.68 -6.85
N TYR A 44 12.48 -13.65 -5.71
CA TYR A 44 11.14 -13.10 -5.61
C TYR A 44 11.10 -11.62 -6.01
N ALA A 45 11.94 -10.78 -5.39
CA ALA A 45 12.03 -9.36 -5.70
C ALA A 45 12.33 -9.07 -7.19
N LYS A 46 13.26 -9.83 -7.79
CA LYS A 46 13.58 -9.72 -9.23
C LYS A 46 12.38 -10.06 -10.11
N ARG A 47 11.62 -11.10 -9.77
CA ARG A 47 10.40 -11.50 -10.51
C ARG A 47 9.31 -10.43 -10.41
N MET A 48 9.10 -9.84 -9.23
CA MET A 48 8.13 -8.76 -9.06
C MET A 48 8.47 -7.55 -9.92
N LEU A 49 9.74 -7.15 -9.97
CA LEU A 49 10.16 -6.04 -10.82
C LEU A 49 9.84 -6.30 -12.29
N LYS A 50 10.09 -7.53 -12.76
CA LYS A 50 9.70 -7.94 -14.13
C LYS A 50 8.18 -7.84 -14.33
N PHE A 51 7.37 -8.31 -13.38
CA PHE A 51 5.92 -8.21 -13.47
C PHE A 51 5.43 -6.76 -13.51
N LEU A 52 5.92 -5.90 -12.60
CA LEU A 52 5.55 -4.48 -12.57
C LEU A 52 5.91 -3.77 -13.89
N ARG A 53 7.04 -4.12 -14.51
CA ARG A 53 7.42 -3.59 -15.83
C ARG A 53 6.46 -4.04 -16.93
N ALA A 54 6.14 -5.33 -16.94
CA ALA A 54 5.25 -5.93 -17.94
C ALA A 54 3.83 -5.35 -17.92
N VAL A 55 3.42 -4.79 -16.78
CA VAL A 55 2.09 -4.20 -16.58
C VAL A 55 2.11 -2.68 -16.46
N SER A 56 3.16 -2.02 -16.94
CA SER A 56 3.30 -0.56 -16.89
C SER A 56 2.14 0.22 -17.58
N MET A 57 1.39 -0.45 -18.46
CA MET A 57 0.25 0.12 -19.18
C MET A 57 -1.11 -0.07 -18.50
N VAL A 58 -1.19 -0.81 -17.39
CA VAL A 58 -2.49 -1.10 -16.75
C VAL A 58 -3.07 0.13 -16.04
N LYS A 59 -4.40 0.26 -16.06
CA LYS A 59 -5.12 1.34 -15.35
C LYS A 59 -5.50 0.97 -13.94
N ARG A 60 -5.72 -0.32 -13.68
CA ARG A 60 -6.12 -0.84 -12.37
C ARG A 60 -5.24 -2.04 -12.01
N MET A 61 -4.70 -2.03 -10.81
CA MET A 61 -3.84 -3.08 -10.30
C MET A 61 -4.36 -3.51 -8.95
N LYS A 62 -4.49 -4.82 -8.75
CA LYS A 62 -4.72 -5.44 -7.46
C LYS A 62 -3.48 -6.24 -7.06
N ILE A 63 -3.08 -6.11 -5.81
CA ILE A 63 -1.89 -6.72 -5.23
C ILE A 63 -2.29 -7.42 -3.93
N SER A 64 -2.00 -8.71 -3.83
CA SER A 64 -2.18 -9.49 -2.61
C SER A 64 -1.17 -9.10 -1.51
N ILE A 65 -1.46 -9.48 -0.26
CA ILE A 65 -0.64 -9.11 0.90
C ILE A 65 0.74 -9.77 0.84
N GLY A 66 0.78 -11.05 0.45
CA GLY A 66 2.04 -11.77 0.26
C GLY A 66 2.96 -11.06 -0.72
N PHE A 67 2.37 -10.45 -1.75
CA PHE A 67 3.11 -9.65 -2.70
C PHE A 67 3.72 -8.39 -2.08
N LEU A 68 3.02 -7.70 -1.18
CA LEU A 68 3.57 -6.51 -0.50
C LEU A 68 4.71 -6.83 0.46
N GLU A 69 4.62 -7.92 1.23
CA GLU A 69 5.63 -8.20 2.26
C GLU A 69 6.97 -8.57 1.62
N GLY A 70 6.96 -9.36 0.54
CA GLY A 70 8.17 -9.60 -0.23
C GLY A 70 8.67 -8.38 -1.02
N SER A 71 7.82 -7.35 -1.22
CA SER A 71 8.22 -6.06 -1.82
C SER A 71 9.22 -5.30 -0.94
N LEU A 72 9.37 -5.64 0.34
CA LEU A 72 10.36 -4.97 1.19
C LEU A 72 11.80 -5.27 0.76
N TRP A 73 12.02 -6.44 0.17
CA TRP A 73 13.34 -6.84 -0.35
C TRP A 73 13.66 -6.16 -1.69
N PHE A 74 12.63 -5.72 -2.42
CA PHE A 74 12.77 -4.94 -3.65
C PHE A 74 13.62 -3.69 -3.44
N LEU A 75 13.37 -2.91 -2.38
CA LEU A 75 14.11 -1.67 -2.12
C LEU A 75 15.59 -1.96 -1.85
N LYS A 76 15.91 -3.05 -1.15
CA LYS A 76 17.29 -3.50 -0.93
C LYS A 76 17.96 -3.96 -2.23
N VAL A 77 17.27 -4.75 -3.05
CA VAL A 77 17.81 -5.23 -4.34
C VAL A 77 18.04 -4.09 -5.32
N VAL A 78 17.09 -3.16 -5.47
CA VAL A 78 17.25 -1.98 -6.33
C VAL A 78 18.36 -1.05 -5.82
N SER A 79 18.56 -0.93 -4.50
CA SER A 79 19.66 -0.14 -3.94
C SER A 79 21.07 -0.76 -4.11
N ARG A 80 21.15 -2.09 -4.34
CA ARG A 80 22.41 -2.85 -4.37
C ARG A 80 22.85 -3.34 -5.74
N ALA A 81 22.03 -3.15 -6.78
CA ALA A 81 22.30 -3.63 -8.14
C ALA A 81 22.65 -2.45 -9.09
N PRO A 82 23.92 -2.03 -9.19
CA PRO A 82 24.38 -1.07 -10.20
C PRO A 82 24.22 -1.58 -11.66
N ASP A 83 24.04 -2.88 -11.82
CA ASP A 83 23.83 -3.66 -13.05
C ASP A 83 22.38 -3.61 -13.58
N LEU A 84 21.45 -2.93 -12.89
CA LEU A 84 20.13 -2.57 -13.41
C LEU A 84 20.10 -1.14 -14.03
N SER A 85 21.26 -0.51 -14.21
CA SER A 85 21.44 0.87 -14.68
C SER A 85 20.96 1.16 -16.11
N ASP A 86 20.83 0.15 -16.97
CA ASP A 86 20.31 0.31 -18.35
C ASP A 86 18.77 0.37 -18.44
N CYS A 87 18.09 0.28 -17.31
CA CYS A 87 16.64 0.28 -17.30
C CYS A 87 16.07 1.67 -17.06
N GLN A 88 15.14 2.10 -17.92
CA GLN A 88 14.27 3.24 -17.61
C GLN A 88 13.71 3.11 -16.18
N PRO A 89 13.54 4.24 -15.46
CA PRO A 89 12.94 4.22 -14.13
C PRO A 89 11.60 3.49 -14.20
N LEU A 90 11.37 2.52 -13.32
CA LEU A 90 10.08 1.85 -13.24
C LEU A 90 8.99 2.90 -12.96
N ARG A 91 8.08 3.10 -13.91
CA ARG A 91 6.94 4.02 -13.77
C ARG A 91 5.66 3.36 -14.24
N LEU A 92 4.67 3.36 -13.37
CA LEU A 92 3.31 2.89 -13.63
C LEU A 92 2.43 4.10 -14.01
N SER A 93 2.83 4.82 -15.06
CA SER A 93 2.20 6.11 -15.44
C SER A 93 0.73 5.98 -15.85
N ASN A 94 0.29 4.80 -16.26
CA ASN A 94 -1.11 4.57 -16.61
C ASN A 94 -1.97 4.17 -15.41
N LEU A 95 -1.34 3.83 -14.28
CA LEU A 95 -2.05 3.31 -13.12
C LEU A 95 -2.86 4.42 -12.45
N GLN A 96 -4.18 4.21 -12.40
CA GLN A 96 -5.13 5.14 -11.79
C GLN A 96 -5.73 4.59 -10.49
N THR A 97 -5.82 3.26 -10.37
CA THR A 97 -6.39 2.60 -9.18
C THR A 97 -5.47 1.49 -8.70
N LEU A 98 -5.07 1.57 -7.44
CA LEU A 98 -4.35 0.51 -6.75
C LEU A 98 -5.23 -0.10 -5.66
N MET A 99 -5.34 -1.42 -5.66
CA MET A 99 -6.02 -2.20 -4.64
C MET A 99 -5.00 -3.11 -3.99
N LEU A 100 -4.86 -3.06 -2.67
CA LEU A 100 -3.92 -3.90 -1.97
C LEU A 100 -4.44 -4.33 -0.61
N GLY A 101 -3.98 -5.46 -0.11
CA GLY A 101 -4.13 -5.80 1.30
C GLY A 101 -2.82 -5.57 2.04
N MET A 102 -2.87 -5.14 3.30
CA MET A 102 -1.68 -4.89 4.12
C MET A 102 -1.77 -5.58 5.47
N TRP A 103 -0.63 -6.08 5.94
CA TRP A 103 -0.41 -6.26 7.38
C TRP A 103 0.05 -4.93 7.99
N SER A 104 -0.10 -4.78 9.29
CA SER A 104 0.37 -3.61 10.04
C SER A 104 1.87 -3.67 10.31
N THR A 105 2.67 -3.91 9.26
CA THR A 105 4.13 -3.98 9.34
C THR A 105 4.77 -2.71 8.77
N ARG A 106 5.96 -2.39 9.27
CA ARG A 106 6.87 -1.42 8.64
C ARG A 106 7.12 -1.75 7.17
N GLY A 107 7.17 -3.05 6.87
CA GLY A 107 7.36 -3.57 5.53
C GLY A 107 6.30 -3.12 4.55
N CYS A 108 5.05 -3.41 4.88
CA CYS A 108 3.89 -3.02 4.10
C CYS A 108 3.80 -1.50 3.87
N LEU A 109 4.04 -0.68 4.90
CA LEU A 109 4.00 0.79 4.73
C LEU A 109 5.02 1.28 3.70
N ARG A 110 6.26 0.76 3.76
CA ARG A 110 7.33 1.09 2.81
C ARG A 110 7.01 0.60 1.41
N ALA A 111 6.46 -0.61 1.27
CA ALA A 111 6.04 -1.16 -0.02
C ALA A 111 4.95 -0.30 -0.67
N ILE A 112 3.93 0.11 0.10
CA ILE A 112 2.86 0.99 -0.38
C ILE A 112 3.44 2.34 -0.81
N ALA A 113 4.28 2.96 0.01
CA ALA A 113 4.88 4.25 -0.32
C ALA A 113 5.75 4.17 -1.58
N PHE A 114 6.50 3.08 -1.77
CA PHE A 114 7.24 2.80 -3.00
C PHE A 114 6.31 2.65 -4.21
N LEU A 115 5.26 1.84 -4.13
CA LEU A 115 4.31 1.67 -5.24
C LEU A 115 3.65 3.00 -5.63
N LEU A 116 3.34 3.83 -4.64
CA LEU A 116 2.82 5.17 -4.86
C LEU A 116 3.85 6.10 -5.51
N SER A 117 5.15 5.97 -5.17
CA SER A 117 6.21 6.80 -5.74
C SER A 117 6.40 6.58 -7.24
N ILE A 118 6.24 5.34 -7.69
CA ILE A 118 6.34 4.95 -9.11
C ILE A 118 5.02 5.14 -9.88
N SER A 119 3.93 5.53 -9.22
CA SER A 119 2.58 5.63 -9.80
C SER A 119 2.08 7.08 -9.82
N PRO A 120 2.65 7.96 -10.66
CA PRO A 120 2.43 9.40 -10.59
C PRO A 120 0.96 9.82 -10.81
N ASN A 121 0.21 9.06 -11.63
CA ASN A 121 -1.16 9.39 -12.01
C ASN A 121 -2.23 8.67 -11.17
N ILE A 122 -1.85 8.12 -10.03
CA ILE A 122 -2.78 7.39 -9.19
C ILE A 122 -3.88 8.31 -8.65
N THR A 123 -5.13 7.87 -8.77
CA THR A 123 -6.32 8.64 -8.35
C THR A 123 -7.08 7.99 -7.21
N LYS A 124 -7.00 6.66 -7.08
CA LYS A 124 -7.72 5.86 -6.10
C LYS A 124 -6.80 4.84 -5.45
N LEU A 125 -6.81 4.79 -4.12
CA LEU A 125 -6.13 3.77 -3.33
C LEU A 125 -7.14 3.02 -2.48
N PHE A 126 -7.18 1.70 -2.62
CA PHE A 126 -7.97 0.79 -1.80
C PHE A 126 -7.04 -0.10 -1.00
N VAL A 127 -7.17 -0.06 0.31
CA VAL A 127 -6.37 -0.83 1.26
C VAL A 127 -7.30 -1.75 2.04
N LYS A 128 -6.98 -3.02 2.12
CA LYS A 128 -7.64 -3.98 3.01
C LYS A 128 -6.70 -4.30 4.17
N SER A 129 -7.06 -3.86 5.37
CA SER A 129 -6.24 -4.09 6.56
C SER A 129 -6.46 -5.50 7.10
N LYS A 130 -5.36 -6.24 7.30
CA LYS A 130 -5.34 -7.54 7.99
C LYS A 130 -5.00 -7.36 9.46
N GLU A 131 -5.33 -8.40 10.25
CA GLU A 131 -5.31 -8.35 11.71
C GLU A 131 -3.95 -7.93 12.26
N SER A 132 -3.97 -6.99 13.20
CA SER A 132 -2.79 -6.35 13.74
C SER A 132 -2.44 -6.90 15.12
N ASN A 133 -1.89 -8.11 15.16
CA ASN A 133 -1.19 -8.65 16.34
C ASN A 133 0.32 -8.34 16.32
N LEU A 134 0.72 -7.34 15.53
CA LEU A 134 2.12 -7.07 15.22
C LEU A 134 2.61 -5.83 15.98
N ALA A 135 3.91 -5.84 16.30
CA ALA A 135 4.57 -4.79 17.05
C ALA A 135 4.45 -3.41 16.37
N ASP A 136 4.66 -2.35 17.16
CA ASP A 136 4.70 -0.98 16.66
C ASP A 136 5.66 -0.84 15.47
N VAL A 137 5.21 -0.11 14.45
CA VAL A 137 5.92 0.10 13.18
C VAL A 137 7.15 1.00 13.34
N GLY A 138 7.24 1.74 14.45
CA GLY A 138 8.29 2.73 14.70
C GLY A 138 8.11 3.99 13.86
N ASP A 139 8.66 5.11 14.30
CA ASP A 139 8.47 6.41 13.65
C ASP A 139 9.40 6.64 12.44
N ASP A 140 10.46 5.84 12.33
CA ASP A 140 11.46 5.90 11.27
C ASP A 140 11.06 5.12 9.99
N TRP A 141 9.79 4.73 9.86
CA TRP A 141 9.32 3.96 8.71
C TRP A 141 9.43 4.76 7.40
N GLU A 142 9.27 6.09 7.46
CA GLU A 142 9.40 7.00 6.32
C GLU A 142 10.87 7.31 5.93
N ALA A 143 11.86 6.88 6.73
CA ALA A 143 13.26 7.21 6.47
C ALA A 143 13.71 6.72 5.08
N GLY A 144 14.29 7.64 4.29
CA GLY A 144 14.71 7.40 2.91
C GLY A 144 13.62 7.61 1.86
N LEU A 145 12.38 7.90 2.26
CA LEU A 145 11.28 8.20 1.34
C LEU A 145 11.17 9.71 1.10
N SER A 146 11.86 10.23 0.09
CA SER A 146 11.67 11.60 -0.38
C SER A 146 10.46 11.67 -1.33
N LEU A 147 9.26 11.80 -0.77
CA LEU A 147 7.99 11.80 -1.51
C LEU A 147 7.18 13.13 -1.56
N PRO A 148 7.66 14.32 -1.12
CA PRO A 148 6.83 15.52 -1.15
C PRO A 148 6.29 15.83 -2.56
N GLY A 149 4.96 15.89 -2.69
CA GLY A 149 4.29 16.33 -3.92
C GLY A 149 4.02 15.25 -4.98
N ILE A 150 4.34 13.97 -4.72
CA ILE A 150 4.18 12.89 -5.71
C ILE A 150 2.72 12.47 -5.91
N LEU A 151 1.88 12.62 -4.89
CA LEU A 151 0.46 12.21 -4.95
C LEU A 151 -0.44 13.32 -5.48
N SER A 152 -0.01 14.00 -6.54
CA SER A 152 -0.69 15.17 -7.13
C SER A 152 -2.07 14.86 -7.69
N HIS A 153 -2.37 13.59 -7.97
CA HIS A 153 -3.63 13.15 -8.57
C HIS A 153 -4.50 12.30 -7.63
N LEU A 154 -4.02 11.94 -6.44
CA LEU A 154 -4.73 11.05 -5.52
C LEU A 154 -5.95 11.78 -4.93
N LYS A 155 -7.15 11.29 -5.25
CA LYS A 155 -8.44 11.91 -4.88
C LYS A 155 -9.21 11.11 -3.85
N TYR A 156 -9.08 9.78 -3.86
CA TYR A 156 -9.90 8.89 -3.04
C TYR A 156 -9.04 7.82 -2.37
N VAL A 157 -9.21 7.68 -1.05
CA VAL A 157 -8.58 6.62 -0.26
C VAL A 157 -9.67 5.84 0.46
N HIS A 158 -9.64 4.52 0.36
CA HIS A 158 -10.57 3.62 1.01
C HIS A 158 -9.79 2.58 1.80
N ILE A 159 -9.98 2.51 3.11
CA ILE A 159 -9.43 1.43 3.94
C ILE A 159 -10.60 0.57 4.42
N ARG A 160 -10.53 -0.73 4.16
CA ARG A 160 -11.48 -1.75 4.60
C ARG A 160 -10.88 -2.56 5.73
N GLU A 161 -11.75 -3.09 6.59
CA GLU A 161 -11.37 -3.89 7.76
C GLU A 161 -10.42 -3.13 8.70
N ALA A 162 -10.57 -1.80 8.78
CA ALA A 162 -9.71 -0.94 9.60
C ALA A 162 -9.88 -1.26 11.08
N GLU A 163 -8.76 -1.44 11.78
CA GLU A 163 -8.71 -1.75 13.22
C GLU A 163 -8.41 -0.55 14.08
N GLY A 164 -7.92 0.51 13.46
CA GLY A 164 -7.50 1.70 14.15
C GLY A 164 -6.05 1.64 14.64
N CYS A 165 -5.21 0.78 14.06
CA CYS A 165 -3.84 0.59 14.52
C CYS A 165 -2.92 1.77 14.15
N ASP A 166 -1.72 1.79 14.72
CA ASP A 166 -0.74 2.85 14.46
C ASP A 166 -0.23 2.85 13.00
N ALA A 167 -0.09 1.67 12.39
CA ALA A 167 0.31 1.54 10.98
C ALA A 167 -0.69 2.22 10.02
N GLU A 168 -1.99 2.00 10.25
CA GLU A 168 -3.05 2.65 9.47
C GLU A 168 -3.02 4.17 9.65
N LEU A 169 -2.81 4.66 10.88
CA LEU A 169 -2.66 6.09 11.17
C LEU A 169 -1.44 6.69 10.48
N LYS A 170 -0.30 6.00 10.51
CA LYS A 170 0.94 6.40 9.84
C LYS A 170 0.74 6.47 8.33
N LEU A 171 0.10 5.48 7.72
CA LEU A 171 -0.25 5.51 6.30
C LEU A 171 -1.15 6.71 5.97
N LEU A 172 -2.22 6.93 6.72
CA LEU A 172 -3.12 8.07 6.49
C LEU A 172 -2.39 9.40 6.67
N SER A 173 -1.56 9.53 7.70
CA SER A 173 -0.73 10.72 7.95
C SER A 173 0.15 11.04 6.74
N PHE A 174 0.85 10.03 6.24
CA PHE A 174 1.68 10.15 5.04
C PHE A 174 0.88 10.60 3.81
N LEU A 175 -0.30 10.01 3.58
CA LEU A 175 -1.17 10.36 2.45
C LEU A 175 -1.71 11.79 2.57
N LEU A 176 -2.14 12.21 3.77
CA LEU A 176 -2.68 13.55 4.03
C LEU A 176 -1.63 14.65 3.80
N LYS A 177 -0.38 14.39 4.19
CA LYS A 177 0.76 15.30 3.94
C LYS A 177 1.14 15.38 2.46
N SER A 178 0.95 14.30 1.71
CA SER A 178 1.49 14.17 0.34
C SER A 178 0.47 14.48 -0.76
N ALA A 179 -0.83 14.30 -0.52
CA ALA A 179 -1.87 14.40 -1.54
C ALA A 179 -2.64 15.74 -1.49
N LYS A 180 -2.24 16.68 -2.35
CA LYS A 180 -2.83 18.04 -2.43
C LYS A 180 -4.30 18.07 -2.86
N VAL A 181 -4.72 17.11 -3.70
CA VAL A 181 -6.07 17.07 -4.29
C VAL A 181 -6.96 15.99 -3.67
N LEU A 182 -6.57 15.47 -2.50
CA LEU A 182 -7.32 14.43 -1.82
C LEU A 182 -8.69 14.97 -1.41
N LYS A 183 -9.76 14.33 -1.92
CA LYS A 183 -11.15 14.78 -1.69
C LYS A 183 -11.82 14.00 -0.57
N GLN A 184 -11.53 12.71 -0.49
CA GLN A 184 -12.28 11.82 0.39
C GLN A 184 -11.43 10.66 0.91
N VAL A 185 -11.60 10.38 2.20
CA VAL A 185 -11.10 9.18 2.87
C VAL A 185 -12.29 8.41 3.46
N VAL A 186 -12.37 7.11 3.17
CA VAL A 186 -13.42 6.22 3.68
C VAL A 186 -12.76 5.08 4.46
N LEU A 187 -13.17 4.87 5.70
CA LEU A 187 -12.71 3.77 6.54
C LEU A 187 -13.94 2.92 6.89
N HIS A 188 -13.81 1.63 6.65
CA HIS A 188 -14.78 0.64 7.09
C HIS A 188 -14.13 -0.12 8.24
N PRO A 189 -14.60 0.09 9.48
CA PRO A 189 -14.13 -0.68 10.62
C PRO A 189 -14.33 -2.17 10.38
N ARG A 190 -13.43 -2.99 10.93
CA ARG A 190 -13.60 -4.45 10.92
C ARG A 190 -14.86 -4.84 11.71
N SER A 191 -15.58 -5.86 11.23
CA SER A 191 -16.84 -6.32 11.83
C SER A 191 -16.68 -6.93 13.23
N THR A 192 -15.49 -7.42 13.57
CA THR A 192 -15.17 -7.98 14.90
C THR A 192 -14.93 -6.91 15.96
N ILE A 193 -14.94 -5.62 15.60
CA ILE A 193 -14.73 -4.54 16.56
C ILE A 193 -16.07 -4.23 17.22
N ASP A 194 -16.16 -4.51 18.52
CA ASP A 194 -17.36 -4.30 19.34
C ASP A 194 -17.89 -2.86 19.30
N SER A 195 -17.02 -1.88 19.02
CA SER A 195 -17.38 -0.48 18.91
C SER A 195 -16.69 0.23 17.73
N PRO A 196 -17.35 0.36 16.57
CA PRO A 196 -16.90 1.20 15.45
C PRO A 196 -16.59 2.65 15.86
N ASP A 197 -17.25 3.14 16.91
CA ASP A 197 -17.01 4.47 17.47
C ASP A 197 -15.65 4.63 18.13
N ARG A 198 -15.02 3.53 18.59
CA ARG A 198 -13.66 3.57 19.14
C ARG A 198 -12.64 3.93 18.05
N VAL A 199 -12.66 3.21 16.92
CA VAL A 199 -11.79 3.48 15.76
C VAL A 199 -11.99 4.91 15.28
N ARG A 200 -13.26 5.32 15.16
CA ARG A 200 -13.64 6.69 14.81
C ARG A 200 -13.04 7.72 15.75
N ARG A 201 -13.14 7.55 17.07
CA ARG A 201 -12.61 8.50 18.06
C ARG A 201 -11.09 8.56 18.01
N GLN A 202 -10.43 7.41 17.94
CA GLN A 202 -8.98 7.29 17.86
C GLN A 202 -8.41 7.97 16.60
N PHE A 203 -9.05 7.80 15.45
CA PHE A 203 -8.65 8.43 14.20
C PHE A 203 -9.04 9.90 14.18
N GLY A 204 -10.24 10.21 14.65
CA GLY A 204 -10.80 11.56 14.61
C GLY A 204 -9.95 12.60 15.33
N SER A 205 -9.45 12.30 16.55
CA SER A 205 -8.58 13.24 17.27
C SER A 205 -7.21 13.38 16.62
N LYS A 206 -6.55 12.26 16.30
CA LYS A 206 -5.20 12.25 15.72
C LYS A 206 -5.16 12.89 14.33
N LEU A 207 -6.07 12.54 13.43
CA LEU A 207 -6.07 13.04 12.05
C LEU A 207 -6.38 14.53 11.96
N ARG A 208 -7.17 15.08 12.90
CA ARG A 208 -7.42 16.53 12.97
C ARG A 208 -6.15 17.32 13.28
N ALA A 209 -5.26 16.78 14.10
CA ALA A 209 -4.01 17.42 14.49
C ALA A 209 -2.89 17.33 13.43
N LEU A 210 -3.07 16.51 12.39
CA LEU A 210 -2.02 16.30 11.40
C LEU A 210 -1.96 17.42 10.36
N PRO A 211 -0.76 17.80 9.89
CA PRO A 211 -0.59 18.71 8.77
C PRO A 211 -1.11 18.04 7.47
N ARG A 212 -1.79 18.82 6.63
CA ARG A 212 -2.45 18.31 5.43
C ARG A 212 -2.21 19.22 4.25
N ALA A 213 -2.02 18.62 3.09
CA ALA A 213 -1.81 19.33 1.84
C ALA A 213 -3.13 19.79 1.18
N SER A 214 -4.25 19.17 1.53
CA SER A 214 -5.58 19.51 1.01
C SER A 214 -6.45 20.17 2.07
N SER A 215 -7.17 21.22 1.68
CA SER A 215 -7.99 22.05 2.58
C SER A 215 -9.41 21.54 2.83
N HIS A 216 -9.89 20.58 2.03
CA HIS A 216 -11.27 20.10 2.08
C HIS A 216 -11.34 18.59 1.88
N ILE A 217 -11.17 17.85 2.97
CA ILE A 217 -11.22 16.39 2.96
C ILE A 217 -12.47 15.92 3.69
N ILE A 218 -13.29 15.12 3.01
CA ILE A 218 -14.43 14.45 3.62
C ILE A 218 -13.97 13.09 4.14
N MET A 219 -14.05 12.89 5.46
CA MET A 219 -13.91 11.56 6.06
C MET A 219 -15.29 10.94 6.27
N ARG A 220 -15.51 9.73 5.76
CA ARG A 220 -16.79 9.02 5.90
C ARG A 220 -16.59 7.66 6.56
N TRP A 221 -17.35 7.40 7.62
CA TRP A 221 -17.48 6.09 8.28
C TRP A 221 -18.86 5.50 8.00
N PRO A 222 -19.00 4.65 6.97
CA PRO A 222 -20.30 4.12 6.56
C PRO A 222 -21.01 3.32 7.66
N ALA A 223 -20.25 2.61 8.51
CA ALA A 223 -20.79 1.84 9.62
C ALA A 223 -21.57 2.69 10.63
N THR A 224 -21.19 3.95 10.83
CA THR A 224 -21.87 4.89 11.75
C THR A 224 -22.68 5.95 11.01
N LYS A 225 -22.85 5.81 9.68
CA LYS A 225 -23.45 6.80 8.78
C LYS A 225 -22.90 8.22 8.99
N SER A 226 -21.66 8.33 9.46
CA SER A 226 -21.08 9.61 9.86
C SER A 226 -20.12 10.13 8.79
N ALA A 227 -20.15 11.45 8.58
CA ALA A 227 -19.25 12.16 7.70
C ALA A 227 -18.76 13.43 8.39
N TYR A 228 -17.46 13.68 8.34
CA TYR A 228 -16.85 14.89 8.89
C TYR A 228 -16.00 15.55 7.82
N LEU A 229 -16.19 16.85 7.67
CA LEU A 229 -15.23 17.68 6.97
C LEU A 229 -14.04 17.88 7.90
N ILE A 230 -12.85 17.54 7.43
CA ILE A 230 -11.64 17.91 8.13
C ILE A 230 -11.10 19.16 7.46
N LYS A 231 -11.28 20.28 8.17
CA LYS A 231 -10.68 21.58 7.88
C LYS A 231 -9.28 21.59 8.46
#